data_AF-A0A6P5LR13-F1
#
_entry.id   AF-A0A6P5LR13-F1
#
_cell.length_a   1.000
_cell.length_b   1.000
_cell.length_c   1.000
_cell.angle_alpha   90.00
_cell.angle_beta   90.00
_cell.angle_gamma   90.00
#
_symmetry.space_group_name_H-M   'P 1'
#
loop_
_entity.id
_entity.type
_entity.pdbx_description
1 polymer ?
#
loop_
_entity_poly.entity_id
_entity_poly.type
_entity_poly.pdbx_seq_one_letter_code
_entity_poly.pdbx_strand_id
1 'polypeptide(L)'
;MKMNGKAQNVYLSANVTIPCTLYEHDSVNLNISVIGIRWFQRRSNSDKEDNVFEYNGGKQTQFRPGASISLSGLRKGNASLFLPSIQLQEAGEYRCEIIIPPIKVERTARVDVVGEREGTWSPVFHVYWMAHSWKSQPQITWKKVIPRTHSLIEDNAEYIYRTSIRNNGGMFNATTSLILHPILEDNGTIYQTWEGLLCLHDDFHDPAFICLG
;
A
#
# COMPACT_ATOMS: atom_id res chain seq x y z
N MET A 1 16.23 2.34 -20.36
CA MET A 1 16.81 0.97 -20.31
C MET A 1 15.67 -0.03 -20.35
N LYS A 2 15.65 -0.94 -21.33
CA LYS A 2 14.69 -2.05 -21.39
C LYS A 2 15.10 -3.10 -20.36
N MET A 3 14.23 -3.40 -19.40
CA MET A 3 14.48 -4.34 -18.33
C MET A 3 13.77 -5.67 -18.62
N ASN A 4 14.50 -6.77 -18.51
CA ASN A 4 14.09 -8.11 -18.91
C ASN A 4 14.04 -9.04 -17.67
N GLY A 5 13.18 -8.71 -16.71
CA GLY A 5 12.93 -9.53 -15.52
C GLY A 5 11.42 -9.61 -15.23
N LYS A 6 10.91 -10.81 -14.96
CA LYS A 6 9.51 -11.01 -14.55
C LYS A 6 9.31 -10.39 -13.17
N ALA A 7 8.27 -9.56 -13.01
CA ALA A 7 7.93 -8.99 -11.71
C ALA A 7 7.38 -10.07 -10.75
N GLN A 8 7.79 -10.00 -9.49
CA GLN A 8 7.26 -10.81 -8.41
C GLN A 8 6.06 -10.09 -7.80
N ASN A 9 4.86 -10.63 -8.00
CA ASN A 9 3.65 -10.12 -7.37
C ASN A 9 3.57 -10.64 -5.93
N VAL A 10 3.35 -9.75 -4.97
CA VAL A 10 3.24 -10.08 -3.55
C VAL A 10 2.03 -9.39 -2.96
N TYR A 11 1.26 -10.09 -2.13
CA TYR A 11 0.13 -9.48 -1.44
C TYR A 11 0.57 -8.49 -0.36
N LEU A 12 -0.21 -7.42 -0.21
CA LEU A 12 -0.05 -6.46 0.89
C LEU A 12 0.01 -7.20 2.23
N SER A 13 0.95 -6.79 3.09
CA SER A 13 1.18 -7.37 4.42
C SER A 13 1.63 -8.83 4.44
N ALA A 14 1.86 -9.46 3.28
CA ALA A 14 2.53 -10.75 3.19
C ALA A 14 4.04 -10.61 3.42
N ASN A 15 4.67 -11.72 3.79
CA ASN A 15 6.12 -11.82 3.86
C ASN A 15 6.66 -12.13 2.46
N VAL A 16 7.70 -11.42 2.04
CA VAL A 16 8.37 -11.65 0.75
C VAL A 16 9.81 -12.08 0.95
N THR A 17 10.24 -12.99 0.09
CA THR A 17 11.66 -13.24 -0.16
C THR A 17 11.98 -12.82 -1.59
N ILE A 18 12.85 -11.81 -1.73
CA ILE A 18 13.29 -11.29 -3.02
C ILE A 18 14.56 -12.05 -3.43
N PRO A 19 14.53 -12.80 -4.54
CA PRO A 19 15.60 -13.71 -4.89
C PRO A 19 16.88 -12.97 -5.28
N CYS A 20 18.02 -13.41 -4.73
CA CYS A 20 19.35 -13.04 -5.20
C CYS A 20 20.32 -14.20 -4.96
N THR A 21 20.70 -14.91 -6.02
CA THR A 21 21.57 -16.08 -5.95
C THR A 21 22.82 -15.88 -6.82
N LEU A 22 23.98 -16.23 -6.28
CA LEU A 22 25.26 -16.25 -7.02
C LEU A 22 25.38 -17.47 -7.92
N TYR A 23 24.99 -18.63 -7.38
CA TYR A 23 25.10 -19.93 -8.01
C TYR A 23 23.72 -20.59 -7.99
N GLU A 24 23.36 -21.27 -9.08
CA GLU A 24 22.10 -22.03 -9.18
C GLU A 24 22.15 -23.38 -8.44
N HIS A 25 23.34 -23.82 -8.01
CA HIS A 25 23.56 -25.11 -7.38
C HIS A 25 24.18 -24.98 -5.97
N ASP A 26 23.65 -25.76 -5.03
CA ASP A 26 24.00 -25.82 -3.59
C ASP A 26 25.42 -26.34 -3.27
N SER A 27 26.31 -26.42 -4.26
CA SER A 27 27.59 -27.14 -4.14
C SER A 27 28.73 -26.32 -3.54
N VAL A 28 28.50 -25.06 -3.18
CA VAL A 28 29.53 -24.13 -2.70
C VAL A 28 29.33 -23.79 -1.23
N ASN A 29 30.39 -23.85 -0.43
CA ASN A 29 30.41 -23.36 0.95
C ASN A 29 31.30 -22.12 1.03
N LEU A 30 30.68 -20.94 0.99
CA LEU A 30 31.34 -19.65 1.02
C LEU A 30 31.74 -19.26 2.44
N ASN A 31 32.94 -18.71 2.59
CA ASN A 31 33.33 -18.04 3.82
C ASN A 31 32.65 -16.67 3.92
N ILE A 32 31.52 -16.61 4.63
CA ILE A 32 30.72 -15.40 4.79
C ILE A 32 31.38 -14.30 5.63
N SER A 33 32.55 -14.53 6.24
CA SER A 33 33.29 -13.50 6.99
C SER A 33 33.98 -12.47 6.10
N VAL A 34 34.14 -12.76 4.81
CA VAL A 34 34.81 -11.88 3.82
C VAL A 34 33.86 -11.36 2.74
N ILE A 35 32.56 -11.58 2.90
CA ILE A 35 31.52 -11.22 1.93
C ILE A 35 30.78 -9.96 2.40
N GLY A 36 30.51 -9.07 1.44
CA GLY A 36 29.60 -7.94 1.61
C GLY A 36 28.33 -8.13 0.79
N ILE A 37 27.15 -7.96 1.38
CA ILE A 37 25.87 -7.91 0.68
C ILE A 37 25.24 -6.54 0.91
N ARG A 38 24.72 -5.91 -0.14
CA ARG A 38 23.93 -4.68 -0.02
C ARG A 38 22.66 -4.79 -0.83
N TRP A 39 21.56 -4.36 -0.23
CA TRP A 39 20.27 -4.26 -0.86
C TRP A 39 19.80 -2.81 -0.90
N PHE A 40 19.39 -2.40 -2.08
CA PHE A 40 18.86 -1.08 -2.37
C PHE A 40 17.44 -1.21 -2.93
N GLN A 41 16.62 -0.21 -2.69
CA GLN A 41 15.29 -0.09 -3.28
C GLN A 41 15.18 1.22 -4.04
N ARG A 42 14.76 1.14 -5.29
CA ARG A 42 14.27 2.26 -6.10
C ARG A 42 12.75 2.18 -6.18
N ARG A 43 12.06 3.15 -5.60
CA ARG A 43 10.59 3.22 -5.63
C ARG A 43 10.11 3.60 -7.03
N SER A 44 8.90 3.17 -7.41
CA SER A 44 8.38 3.43 -8.76
C SER A 44 8.16 4.91 -9.11
N ASN A 45 8.08 5.78 -8.11
CA ASN A 45 7.85 7.22 -8.27
C ASN A 45 9.11 8.08 -8.04
N SER A 46 10.29 7.48 -7.90
CA SER A 46 11.54 8.20 -7.60
C SER A 46 12.75 7.52 -8.23
N ASP A 47 13.68 8.31 -8.75
CA ASP A 47 14.98 7.83 -9.22
C ASP A 47 15.97 7.60 -8.07
N LYS A 48 15.60 7.93 -6.83
CA LYS A 48 16.45 7.74 -5.66
C LYS A 48 16.43 6.27 -5.22
N GLU A 49 17.62 5.73 -4.95
CA GLU A 49 17.80 4.45 -4.27
C GLU A 49 18.01 4.67 -2.77
N ASP A 50 17.21 3.98 -1.96
CA ASP A 50 17.37 3.92 -0.50
C ASP A 50 17.99 2.58 -0.10
N ASN A 51 18.85 2.58 0.92
CA ASN A 51 19.39 1.36 1.51
C ASN A 51 18.27 0.60 2.23
N VAL A 52 18.23 -0.72 2.04
CA VAL A 52 17.25 -1.61 2.68
C VAL A 52 17.94 -2.48 3.74
N PHE A 53 19.07 -3.09 3.37
CA PHE A 53 19.81 -4.02 4.20
C PHE A 53 21.28 -4.09 3.80
N GLU A 54 22.17 -4.26 4.77
CA GLU A 54 23.60 -4.53 4.54
C GLU A 54 24.09 -5.67 5.43
N TYR A 55 24.91 -6.55 4.86
CA TYR A 55 25.71 -7.53 5.57
C TYR A 55 27.17 -7.31 5.23
N ASN A 56 28.04 -7.20 6.24
CA ASN A 56 29.47 -7.02 6.04
C ASN A 56 30.23 -7.92 7.01
N GLY A 57 30.79 -9.02 6.50
CA GLY A 57 31.72 -9.87 7.24
C GLY A 57 31.22 -10.39 8.58
N GLY A 58 29.91 -10.57 8.75
CA GLY A 58 29.27 -11.03 9.98
C GLY A 58 28.40 -9.98 10.68
N LYS A 59 28.52 -8.70 10.31
CA LYS A 59 27.67 -7.63 10.84
C LYS A 59 26.47 -7.40 9.92
N GLN A 60 25.26 -7.43 10.49
CA GLN A 60 24.02 -7.08 9.80
C GLN A 60 23.57 -5.67 10.20
N THR A 61 23.18 -4.87 9.21
CA THR A 61 22.58 -3.55 9.38
C THR A 61 21.25 -3.54 8.65
N GLN A 62 20.17 -3.27 9.38
CA GLN A 62 18.82 -3.18 8.83
C GLN A 62 18.44 -1.71 8.72
N PHE A 63 18.13 -1.24 7.51
CA PHE A 63 17.60 0.11 7.29
C PHE A 63 16.07 0.07 7.21
N ARG A 64 15.54 -1.02 6.62
CA ARG A 64 14.13 -1.39 6.67
C ARG A 64 13.91 -2.33 7.87
N PRO A 65 13.05 -1.99 8.83
CA PRO A 65 12.81 -2.84 10.01
C PRO A 65 12.42 -4.28 9.65
N GLY A 66 13.10 -5.26 10.25
CA GLY A 66 12.83 -6.69 10.03
C GLY A 66 13.43 -7.26 8.74
N ALA A 67 14.08 -6.44 7.91
CA ALA A 67 14.79 -6.92 6.74
C ALA A 67 15.94 -7.85 7.16
N SER A 68 16.06 -9.01 6.51
CA SER A 68 17.09 -9.99 6.87
C SER A 68 17.49 -10.87 5.70
N ILE A 69 18.61 -11.58 5.87
CA ILE A 69 19.06 -12.64 4.97
C ILE A 69 19.36 -13.90 5.78
N SER A 70 19.24 -15.08 5.16
CA SER A 70 19.61 -16.33 5.79
C SER A 70 21.13 -16.53 5.76
N LEU A 71 21.79 -16.62 6.93
CA LEU A 71 23.23 -16.88 6.99
C LEU A 71 23.60 -18.27 6.46
N SER A 72 22.74 -19.27 6.67
CA SER A 72 22.93 -20.61 6.09
C SER A 72 22.72 -20.60 4.58
N GLY A 73 21.75 -19.82 4.09
CA GLY A 73 21.58 -19.56 2.66
C GLY A 73 22.78 -18.84 2.05
N LEU A 74 23.32 -17.83 2.72
CA LEU A 74 24.45 -17.06 2.24
C LEU A 74 25.72 -17.91 2.10
N ARG A 75 25.95 -18.86 3.02
CA ARG A 75 27.02 -19.86 2.88
C ARG A 75 26.89 -20.68 1.61
N LYS A 76 25.68 -20.85 1.07
CA LYS A 76 25.41 -21.54 -0.20
C LYS A 76 25.31 -20.59 -1.40
N GLY A 77 25.65 -19.30 -1.24
CA GLY A 77 25.55 -18.30 -2.29
C GLY A 77 24.15 -17.71 -2.49
N ASN A 78 23.22 -17.92 -1.55
CA ASN A 78 21.89 -17.32 -1.57
C ASN A 78 21.85 -16.07 -0.67
N ALA A 79 21.82 -14.91 -1.29
CA ALA A 79 21.75 -13.59 -0.67
C ALA A 79 20.32 -12.98 -0.72
N SER A 80 19.30 -13.81 -0.88
CA SER A 80 17.90 -13.36 -1.00
C SER A 80 17.47 -12.58 0.23
N LEU A 81 16.76 -11.48 -0.01
CA LEU A 81 16.29 -10.57 1.03
C LEU A 81 14.90 -10.98 1.50
N PHE A 82 14.76 -11.20 2.80
CA PHE A 82 13.47 -11.38 3.46
C PHE A 82 12.95 -10.03 3.98
N LEU A 83 11.71 -9.69 3.63
CA LEU A 83 10.99 -8.54 4.17
C LEU A 83 9.65 -9.03 4.77
N PRO A 84 9.45 -8.89 6.09
CA PRO A 84 8.17 -9.21 6.71
C PRO A 84 7.13 -8.12 6.45
N SER A 85 5.87 -8.49 6.22
CA SER A 85 4.73 -7.56 6.07
C SER A 85 5.00 -6.40 5.11
N ILE A 86 5.19 -6.71 3.83
CA ILE A 86 5.50 -5.72 2.79
C ILE A 86 4.34 -4.73 2.59
N GLN A 87 4.66 -3.45 2.37
CA GLN A 87 3.71 -2.36 2.20
C GLN A 87 3.62 -1.88 0.74
N LEU A 88 2.55 -1.20 0.35
CA LEU A 88 2.34 -0.71 -1.03
C LEU A 88 3.47 0.22 -1.49
N GLN A 89 3.94 1.11 -0.62
CA GLN A 89 5.07 2.02 -0.90
C GLN A 89 6.41 1.32 -1.07
N GLU A 90 6.48 0.03 -0.72
CA GLU A 90 7.68 -0.80 -0.90
C GLU A 90 7.72 -1.49 -2.27
N ALA A 91 6.69 -1.29 -3.12
CA ALA A 91 6.75 -1.71 -4.52
C ALA A 91 7.84 -0.94 -5.28
N GLY A 92 8.54 -1.64 -6.17
CA GLY A 92 9.62 -1.06 -6.95
C GLY A 92 10.68 -2.05 -7.37
N GLU A 93 11.84 -1.50 -7.70
CA GLU A 93 13.01 -2.28 -8.08
C GLU A 93 13.96 -2.42 -6.90
N TYR A 94 14.37 -3.65 -6.66
CA TYR A 94 15.36 -4.00 -5.66
C TYR A 94 16.65 -4.41 -6.34
N ARG A 95 17.76 -3.80 -5.93
CA ARG A 95 19.10 -4.09 -6.43
C ARG A 95 19.92 -4.76 -5.35
N CYS A 96 20.47 -5.91 -5.68
CA CYS A 96 21.33 -6.73 -4.84
C CYS A 96 22.77 -6.57 -5.33
N GLU A 97 23.67 -6.15 -4.45
CA GLU A 97 25.11 -6.20 -4.67
C GLU A 97 25.72 -7.30 -3.79
N ILE A 98 26.50 -8.18 -4.41
CA ILE A 98 27.26 -9.21 -3.72
C ILE A 98 28.75 -8.97 -3.99
N ILE A 99 29.50 -8.71 -2.93
CA ILE A 99 30.90 -8.33 -2.95
C ILE A 99 31.71 -9.49 -2.37
N ILE A 100 32.49 -10.14 -3.23
CA ILE A 100 33.45 -11.18 -2.88
C ILE A 100 34.80 -10.69 -3.40
N PRO A 101 35.59 -9.95 -2.59
CA PRO A 101 36.77 -9.25 -3.08
C PRO A 101 37.70 -10.14 -3.90
N PRO A 102 38.17 -9.69 -5.09
CA PRO A 102 37.98 -8.35 -5.67
C PRO A 102 36.70 -8.20 -6.54
N ILE A 103 35.84 -9.22 -6.59
CA ILE A 103 34.69 -9.31 -7.50
C ILE A 103 33.45 -8.67 -6.87
N LYS A 104 32.68 -7.95 -7.68
CA LYS A 104 31.32 -7.48 -7.36
C LYS A 104 30.34 -8.04 -8.39
N VAL A 105 29.23 -8.59 -7.92
CA VAL A 105 28.13 -9.10 -8.74
C VAL A 105 26.87 -8.34 -8.39
N GLU A 106 26.14 -7.88 -9.41
CA GLU A 106 24.87 -7.17 -9.23
C GLU A 106 23.72 -7.94 -9.86
N ARG A 107 22.56 -7.86 -9.21
CA ARG A 107 21.28 -8.41 -9.68
C ARG A 107 20.17 -7.41 -9.37
N THR A 108 19.14 -7.39 -10.20
CA THR A 108 17.94 -6.61 -9.97
C THR A 108 16.71 -7.50 -10.01
N ALA A 109 15.75 -7.19 -9.15
CA ALA A 109 14.44 -7.84 -9.10
C ALA A 109 13.36 -6.78 -8.95
N ARG A 110 12.21 -7.01 -9.57
CA ARG A 110 11.05 -6.13 -9.44
C ARG A 110 10.00 -6.78 -8.55
N VAL A 111 9.52 -6.03 -7.57
CA VAL A 111 8.42 -6.44 -6.69
C VAL A 111 7.25 -5.51 -6.94
N ASP A 112 6.11 -6.09 -7.33
CA ASP A 112 4.84 -5.39 -7.41
C ASP A 112 3.99 -5.86 -6.21
N VAL A 113 3.56 -4.91 -5.38
CA VAL A 113 2.72 -5.20 -4.21
C VAL A 113 1.27 -5.04 -4.59
N VAL A 114 0.51 -6.12 -4.50
CA VAL A 114 -0.87 -6.21 -4.91
C VAL A 114 -1.74 -6.24 -3.65
N GLY A 115 -2.72 -5.33 -3.56
CA GLY A 115 -3.77 -5.50 -2.56
C GLY A 115 -4.58 -6.74 -2.92
N GLU A 116 -4.82 -7.64 -1.96
CA GLU A 116 -5.66 -8.82 -2.19
C GLU A 116 -7.02 -8.38 -2.75
N ARG A 117 -7.34 -8.88 -3.94
CA ARG A 117 -8.73 -9.07 -4.35
C ARG A 117 -8.99 -10.56 -4.29
N GLU A 118 -9.57 -11.03 -3.20
CA GLU A 118 -10.49 -12.17 -3.16
C GLU A 118 -10.98 -12.42 -1.72
N GLY A 119 -12.30 -12.56 -1.54
CA GLY A 119 -12.88 -13.11 -0.31
C GLY A 119 -13.71 -12.16 0.55
N THR A 120 -14.80 -11.61 0.01
CA THR A 120 -16.04 -11.33 0.77
C THR A 120 -16.03 -10.30 1.91
N TRP A 121 -15.03 -9.44 2.01
CA TRP A 121 -15.18 -8.14 2.67
C TRP A 121 -14.40 -7.10 1.87
N SER A 122 -15.06 -6.47 0.90
CA SER A 122 -14.66 -5.09 0.57
C SER A 122 -14.66 -4.32 1.90
N PRO A 123 -13.72 -3.39 2.16
CA PRO A 123 -13.98 -2.37 3.14
C PRO A 123 -15.14 -1.55 2.58
N VAL A 124 -16.35 -2.00 2.88
CA VAL A 124 -17.58 -1.26 2.62
C VAL A 124 -17.54 -0.15 3.64
N PHE A 125 -17.07 1.02 3.22
CA PHE A 125 -17.20 2.18 4.07
C PHE A 125 -18.66 2.60 4.03
N HIS A 126 -19.35 2.41 5.16
CA HIS A 126 -20.68 2.94 5.36
C HIS A 126 -20.53 4.38 5.86
N VAL A 127 -20.64 5.33 4.95
CA VAL A 127 -20.62 6.75 5.32
C VAL A 127 -22.04 7.17 5.66
N TYR A 128 -22.27 7.55 6.92
CA TYR A 128 -23.56 8.07 7.38
C TYR A 128 -23.51 9.58 7.46
N TRP A 129 -24.55 10.22 6.93
CA TRP A 129 -24.80 11.63 7.18
C TRP A 129 -26.22 11.81 7.68
N MET A 130 -26.36 12.57 8.76
CA MET A 130 -27.62 12.84 9.44
C MET A 130 -27.83 14.34 9.56
N ALA A 131 -28.95 14.83 9.02
CA ALA A 131 -29.41 16.20 9.26
C ALA A 131 -30.78 16.20 9.95
N HIS A 132 -30.95 17.15 10.85
CA HIS A 132 -32.14 17.29 11.68
C HIS A 132 -32.84 18.62 11.43
N SER A 133 -34.14 18.65 11.68
CA SER A 133 -34.93 19.90 11.82
C SER A 133 -35.06 20.75 10.55
N TRP A 134 -35.17 20.11 9.38
CA TRP A 134 -35.40 20.79 8.10
C TRP A 134 -36.85 21.26 7.93
N LYS A 135 -37.06 22.50 7.46
CA LYS A 135 -38.42 23.04 7.23
C LYS A 135 -39.13 22.42 6.02
N SER A 136 -38.37 21.96 5.04
CA SER A 136 -38.83 21.30 3.81
C SER A 136 -38.06 19.99 3.60
N GLN A 137 -38.58 19.09 2.77
CA GLN A 137 -37.91 17.81 2.49
C GLN A 137 -36.60 18.06 1.72
N PRO A 138 -35.43 17.64 2.25
CA PRO A 138 -34.14 17.90 1.62
C PRO A 138 -33.87 16.97 0.41
N GLN A 139 -33.18 17.50 -0.60
CA GLN A 139 -32.67 16.74 -1.76
C GLN A 139 -31.18 16.48 -1.56
N ILE A 140 -30.81 15.26 -1.15
CA ILE A 140 -29.42 14.94 -0.78
C ILE A 140 -28.68 14.28 -1.93
N THR A 141 -27.56 14.87 -2.35
CA THR A 141 -26.68 14.31 -3.39
C THR A 141 -25.25 14.11 -2.87
N TRP A 142 -24.57 13.11 -3.43
CA TRP A 142 -23.16 12.81 -3.17
C TRP A 142 -22.34 13.18 -4.38
N LYS A 143 -21.14 13.74 -4.15
CA LYS A 143 -20.17 14.05 -5.21
C LYS A 143 -18.81 13.51 -4.84
N LYS A 144 -18.15 12.90 -5.83
CA LYS A 144 -16.77 12.44 -5.74
C LYS A 144 -15.84 13.55 -6.26
N VAL A 145 -14.86 13.96 -5.46
CA VAL A 145 -13.85 14.94 -5.87
C VAL A 145 -12.57 14.22 -6.29
N ILE A 146 -12.22 14.29 -7.58
CA ILE A 146 -11.00 13.64 -8.07
C ILE A 146 -9.77 14.47 -7.70
N PRO A 147 -8.76 13.93 -6.97
CA PRO A 147 -7.62 14.69 -6.47
C PRO A 147 -6.79 15.38 -7.54
N ARG A 148 -6.61 14.72 -8.70
CA ARG A 148 -5.72 15.21 -9.76
C ARG A 148 -6.31 16.35 -10.58
N THR A 149 -7.63 16.45 -10.65
CA THR A 149 -8.33 17.37 -11.56
C THR A 149 -9.27 18.33 -10.85
N HIS A 150 -9.47 18.18 -9.54
CA HIS A 150 -10.51 18.86 -8.75
C HIS A 150 -11.92 18.79 -9.38
N SER A 151 -12.14 17.81 -10.26
CA SER A 151 -13.41 17.64 -10.94
C SER A 151 -14.42 16.99 -10.00
N LEU A 152 -15.62 17.56 -9.94
CA LEU A 152 -16.76 17.00 -9.22
C LEU A 152 -17.48 16.04 -10.16
N ILE A 153 -17.44 14.75 -9.84
CA ILE A 153 -18.28 13.76 -10.54
C ILE A 153 -19.46 13.42 -9.63
N GLU A 154 -20.67 13.50 -10.19
CA GLU A 154 -21.84 12.93 -9.52
C GLU A 154 -21.66 11.42 -9.46
N ASP A 155 -21.54 10.91 -8.24
CA ASP A 155 -21.35 9.48 -8.06
C ASP A 155 -22.72 8.82 -8.27
N ASN A 156 -22.90 8.19 -9.44
CA ASN A 156 -24.04 7.30 -9.71
C ASN A 156 -23.80 5.94 -9.05
N ALA A 157 -23.38 5.95 -7.78
CA ALA A 157 -23.19 4.73 -7.03
C ALA A 157 -24.58 4.08 -6.82
N GLU A 158 -24.71 2.86 -7.34
CA GLU A 158 -25.84 1.95 -7.20
C GLU A 158 -26.24 1.68 -5.72
N TYR A 159 -25.44 2.16 -4.76
CA TYR A 159 -25.51 1.86 -3.33
C TYR A 159 -25.72 3.11 -2.44
N ILE A 160 -26.45 4.12 -2.92
CA ILE A 160 -26.87 5.27 -2.11
C ILE A 160 -28.29 5.05 -1.56
N TYR A 161 -28.43 4.97 -0.24
CA TYR A 161 -29.74 4.93 0.42
C TYR A 161 -30.07 6.28 1.05
N ARG A 162 -31.28 6.78 0.82
CA ARG A 162 -31.77 8.06 1.34
C ARG A 162 -33.08 7.83 2.08
N THR A 163 -33.19 8.34 3.30
CA THR A 163 -34.45 8.37 4.05
C THR A 163 -34.71 9.78 4.55
N SER A 164 -35.98 10.18 4.53
CA SER A 164 -36.44 11.45 5.10
C SER A 164 -37.74 11.21 5.86
N ILE A 165 -37.77 11.61 7.13
CA ILE A 165 -38.90 11.38 8.03
C ILE A 165 -39.41 12.75 8.51
N ARG A 166 -40.73 12.96 8.43
CA ARG A 166 -41.38 14.15 8.99
C ARG A 166 -41.71 13.90 10.47
N ASN A 167 -41.18 14.74 11.34
CA ASN A 167 -41.44 14.71 12.77
C ASN A 167 -42.82 15.30 13.10
N ASN A 168 -43.37 14.96 14.28
CA ASN A 168 -44.66 15.48 14.76
C ASN A 168 -44.71 17.02 14.85
N GLY A 169 -43.57 17.71 14.91
CA GLY A 169 -43.45 19.17 14.86
C GLY A 169 -43.42 19.78 13.45
N GLY A 170 -43.66 19.00 12.39
CA GLY A 170 -43.70 19.47 11.00
C GLY A 170 -42.33 19.65 10.31
N MET A 171 -41.22 19.42 11.03
CA MET A 171 -39.86 19.43 10.50
C MET A 171 -39.43 18.05 9.98
N PHE A 172 -38.44 18.00 9.10
CA PHE A 172 -37.88 16.79 8.53
C PHE A 172 -36.51 16.44 9.13
N ASN A 173 -36.29 15.16 9.38
CA ASN A 173 -34.97 14.59 9.59
C ASN A 173 -34.61 13.76 8.36
N ALA A 174 -33.35 13.78 7.95
CA ALA A 174 -32.90 13.01 6.81
C ALA A 174 -31.58 12.30 7.10
N THR A 175 -31.48 11.08 6.57
CA THR A 175 -30.27 10.26 6.66
C THR A 175 -29.92 9.78 5.27
N THR A 176 -28.65 9.89 4.91
CA THR A 176 -28.11 9.27 3.69
C THR A 176 -26.97 8.34 4.08
N SER A 177 -26.89 7.20 3.40
CA SER A 177 -25.76 6.29 3.51
C SER A 177 -25.17 6.06 2.13
N LEU A 178 -23.84 6.17 2.05
CA LEU A 178 -23.06 5.83 0.88
C LEU A 178 -22.20 4.62 1.20
N ILE A 179 -22.27 3.61 0.34
CA ILE A 179 -21.39 2.45 0.37
C ILE A 179 -20.30 2.66 -0.67
N LEU A 180 -19.04 2.68 -0.21
CA LEU A 180 -17.88 2.81 -1.07
C LEU A 180 -17.15 1.48 -1.24
N HIS A 181 -16.69 1.26 -2.47
CA HIS A 181 -15.79 0.16 -2.83
C HIS A 181 -14.49 0.75 -3.40
N PRO A 182 -13.56 1.21 -2.55
CA PRO A 182 -12.40 1.96 -3.01
C PRO A 182 -11.42 1.09 -3.80
N ILE A 183 -10.81 1.69 -4.84
CA ILE A 183 -9.73 1.14 -5.64
C ILE A 183 -8.41 1.89 -5.40
N LEU A 184 -7.27 1.36 -5.84
CA LEU A 184 -5.94 1.97 -5.63
C LEU A 184 -5.84 3.42 -6.16
N GLU A 185 -6.63 3.75 -7.18
CA GLU A 185 -6.72 5.09 -7.76
C GLU A 185 -7.47 6.09 -6.85
N ASP A 186 -8.21 5.60 -5.86
CA ASP A 186 -8.99 6.42 -4.92
C ASP A 186 -8.17 6.96 -3.75
N ASN A 187 -6.89 6.59 -3.62
CA ASN A 187 -6.03 7.10 -2.55
C ASN A 187 -5.94 8.64 -2.60
N GLY A 188 -6.37 9.30 -1.50
CA GLY A 188 -6.47 10.75 -1.39
C GLY A 188 -7.77 11.38 -1.94
N THR A 189 -8.75 10.58 -2.38
CA THR A 189 -10.06 11.05 -2.85
C THR A 189 -10.92 11.56 -1.69
N ILE A 190 -11.56 12.70 -1.89
CA ILE A 190 -12.45 13.34 -0.91
C ILE A 190 -13.90 13.16 -1.37
N TYR A 191 -14.78 12.77 -0.44
CA TYR A 191 -16.22 12.65 -0.67
C TYR A 191 -16.94 13.79 0.05
N GLN A 192 -17.80 14.49 -0.67
CA GLN A 192 -18.49 15.67 -0.14
C GLN A 192 -20.00 15.52 -0.26
N THR A 193 -20.70 15.94 0.80
CA THR A 193 -22.14 16.24 0.75
C THR A 193 -22.32 17.75 0.71
N TRP A 194 -23.50 18.20 0.32
CA TRP A 194 -23.83 19.62 0.25
C TRP A 194 -23.82 20.34 1.62
N GLU A 195 -23.60 19.65 2.75
CA GLU A 195 -23.34 20.26 4.07
C GLU A 195 -22.04 19.78 4.78
N GLY A 196 -21.07 19.18 4.09
CA GLY A 196 -19.77 18.86 4.74
C GLY A 196 -18.78 18.00 3.95
N LEU A 197 -17.48 18.15 4.28
CA LEU A 197 -16.36 17.36 3.75
C LEU A 197 -16.14 16.08 4.58
N LEU A 198 -15.92 14.94 3.93
CA LEU A 198 -15.31 13.75 4.53
C LEU A 198 -14.03 13.37 3.78
N CYS A 199 -12.96 13.14 4.55
CA CYS A 199 -11.67 12.67 4.06
C CYS A 199 -11.50 11.19 4.40
N LEU A 200 -10.96 10.39 3.47
CA LEU A 200 -10.49 9.04 3.77
C LEU A 200 -9.08 9.12 4.36
N HIS A 201 -8.86 8.56 5.55
CA HIS A 201 -7.52 8.42 6.14
C HIS A 201 -7.26 6.96 6.51
N ASP A 202 -6.02 6.52 6.28
CA ASP A 202 -5.52 5.19 6.67
C ASP A 202 -5.31 5.15 8.18
N ASP A 203 -6.36 4.94 8.97
CA ASP A 203 -6.20 4.58 10.37
C ASP A 203 -7.18 3.46 10.75
N PHE A 204 -6.62 2.27 10.96
CA PHE A 204 -7.27 1.11 11.55
C PHE A 204 -7.52 1.37 13.04
N HIS A 205 -8.52 2.17 13.35
CA HIS A 205 -9.36 2.08 14.53
C HIS A 205 -10.49 3.10 14.37
N ASP A 206 -11.70 2.62 14.08
CA ASP A 206 -12.97 3.36 14.01
C ASP A 206 -13.01 4.49 15.08
N PRO A 207 -13.28 5.77 14.74
CA PRO A 207 -14.63 6.21 14.36
C PRO A 207 -14.68 7.06 13.06
N ALA A 208 -15.80 6.98 12.34
CA ALA A 208 -16.20 8.00 11.38
C ALA A 208 -16.30 9.38 12.08
N PHE A 209 -15.40 10.31 11.73
CA PHE A 209 -15.48 11.70 12.15
C PHE A 209 -15.59 12.66 10.96
N ILE A 210 -16.48 13.63 11.14
CA ILE A 210 -16.70 14.80 10.31
C ILE A 210 -15.49 15.73 10.51
N CYS A 211 -14.74 16.03 9.45
CA CYS A 211 -13.83 17.17 9.48
C CYS A 211 -14.69 18.44 9.38
N LEU A 212 -14.98 19.06 10.53
CA LEU A 212 -15.38 20.45 10.55
C LEU A 212 -14.16 21.30 10.14
N GLY A 213 -14.38 22.23 9.23
CA GLY A 213 -13.39 23.25 8.84
C GLY A 213 -13.04 24.20 9.97
#